data_AF-A0A9Q0YP31-F1
#
_entry.id   AF-A0A9Q0YP31-F1
#
_cell.length_a   1.000
_cell.length_b   1.000
_cell.length_c   1.000
_cell.angle_alpha   90.00
_cell.angle_beta   90.00
_cell.angle_gamma   90.00
#
_symmetry.space_group_name_H-M   'P 1'
#
loop_
_entity.id
_entity.type
_entity.pdbx_description
1 polymer ?
#
loop_
_entity_poly.entity_id
_entity_poly.type
_entity_poly.pdbx_seq_one_letter_code
_entity_poly.pdbx_strand_id
1 'polypeptide(L)'
;MLVPFLLFSVQSIITLPLDEAERSQVSDFLSRSYNRHQHVRFARKERKLRTLAREDPVLKNLTEPERTWDKFGTTSTTNSPNVINLSSQSLTDTGQSILTKGLSFCPTTKLNDIELCQETTLFCRRICLAEWSKDIQSDEHDAAHPPRKRNFLWTPPEGRNKYIDTYVSSVQTHLDNFLCSIRKSEDRPLPENFDRAQRSALKELQKNDNLIIKPADKGGAIVIQDRADYIHEADRQLQDALYYKSLDTDPTSQHIQELRTLLSSFPTQLRQQVEICIPEDPRPGRFYTLPKTKIAYYPSYSQLCT
;
A
#
# COMPACT_ATOMS: atom_id res chain seq x y z
N MET A 1 -20.26 3.47 7.88
CA MET A 1 -20.39 2.78 6.57
C MET A 1 -19.03 2.68 5.93
N LEU A 2 -18.50 1.46 5.77
CA LEU A 2 -17.20 1.17 5.19
C LEU A 2 -17.36 0.14 4.06
N VAL A 3 -18.06 0.47 2.98
CA VAL A 3 -17.93 -0.24 1.69
C VAL A 3 -18.32 0.75 0.58
N PRO A 4 -17.35 1.19 -0.23
CA PRO A 4 -17.46 0.81 -1.65
C PRO A 4 -16.15 0.26 -2.24
N PHE A 5 -15.18 -0.13 -1.42
CA PHE A 5 -13.89 -0.63 -1.93
C PHE A 5 -13.81 -2.16 -2.16
N LEU A 6 -14.95 -2.87 -2.09
CA LEU A 6 -14.98 -4.33 -2.26
C LEU A 6 -16.14 -4.79 -3.14
N LEU A 7 -16.20 -4.23 -4.35
CA LEU A 7 -16.87 -4.88 -5.48
C LEU A 7 -15.81 -5.16 -6.54
N PHE A 8 -14.94 -6.14 -6.29
CA PHE A 8 -14.53 -7.00 -7.39
C PHE A 8 -15.79 -7.80 -7.73
N SER A 9 -16.63 -7.17 -8.57
CA SER A 9 -18.00 -7.57 -8.80
C SER A 9 -18.05 -8.98 -9.37
N VAL A 10 -19.02 -9.77 -8.90
CA VAL A 10 -19.48 -11.02 -9.51
C VAL A 10 -19.70 -10.88 -11.03
N GLN A 11 -19.88 -9.65 -11.54
CA GLN A 11 -19.95 -9.35 -12.98
C GLN A 11 -18.69 -9.71 -13.77
N SER A 12 -17.49 -9.77 -13.17
CA SER A 12 -16.26 -10.17 -13.88
C SER A 12 -16.17 -11.68 -14.17
N ILE A 13 -17.01 -12.50 -13.55
CA ILE A 13 -17.10 -13.96 -13.83
C ILE A 13 -18.00 -14.21 -15.04
N ILE A 14 -18.95 -13.31 -15.31
CA ILE A 14 -19.92 -13.45 -16.42
C ILE A 14 -19.23 -13.32 -17.79
N THR A 15 -18.10 -12.61 -17.86
CA THR A 15 -17.33 -12.39 -19.09
C THR A 15 -16.34 -13.50 -19.43
N LEU A 16 -16.18 -14.52 -18.57
CA LEU A 16 -15.33 -15.68 -18.85
C LEU A 16 -16.09 -16.71 -19.71
N PRO A 17 -15.46 -17.31 -20.74
CA PRO A 17 -16.09 -18.34 -21.58
C PRO A 17 -16.07 -19.69 -20.87
N LEU A 18 -16.69 -19.74 -19.70
CA LEU A 18 -16.82 -20.93 -18.85
C LEU A 18 -18.25 -21.46 -18.94
N ASP A 19 -18.40 -22.78 -18.93
CA ASP A 19 -19.72 -23.40 -18.83
C ASP A 19 -20.34 -23.15 -17.44
N GLU A 20 -21.63 -23.47 -17.30
CA GLU A 20 -22.38 -23.16 -16.09
C GLU A 20 -21.86 -23.91 -14.84
N ALA A 21 -21.27 -25.10 -15.02
CA ALA A 21 -20.68 -25.89 -13.95
C ALA A 21 -19.32 -25.31 -13.52
N GLU A 22 -18.49 -24.90 -14.48
CA GLU A 22 -17.19 -24.25 -14.26
C GLU A 22 -17.37 -22.87 -13.59
N ARG A 23 -18.35 -22.07 -14.02
CA ARG A 23 -18.70 -20.79 -13.37
C ARG A 23 -19.11 -20.99 -11.92
N SER A 24 -19.93 -22.01 -11.66
CA SER A 24 -20.36 -22.37 -10.32
C SER A 24 -19.16 -22.76 -9.44
N GLN A 25 -18.24 -23.59 -9.94
CA GLN A 25 -17.02 -23.97 -9.22
C GLN A 25 -16.09 -22.79 -8.91
N VAL A 26 -15.88 -21.88 -9.87
CA VAL A 26 -15.04 -20.69 -9.68
C VAL A 26 -15.67 -19.73 -8.67
N SER A 27 -16.98 -19.52 -8.76
CA SER A 27 -17.74 -18.73 -7.78
C SER A 27 -17.68 -19.33 -6.38
N ASP A 28 -17.84 -20.65 -6.26
CA ASP A 28 -17.74 -21.38 -5.00
C ASP A 28 -16.32 -21.32 -4.43
N PHE A 29 -15.30 -21.48 -5.25
CA PHE A 29 -13.90 -21.39 -4.84
C PHE A 29 -13.56 -19.98 -4.34
N LEU A 30 -13.93 -18.94 -5.09
CA LEU A 30 -13.73 -17.55 -4.68
C LEU A 30 -14.51 -17.23 -3.41
N SER A 31 -15.75 -17.69 -3.31
CA SER A 31 -16.56 -17.54 -2.11
C SER A 31 -15.94 -18.26 -0.90
N ARG A 32 -15.42 -19.48 -1.06
CA ARG A 32 -14.78 -20.26 0.01
C ARG A 32 -13.41 -19.73 0.40
N SER A 33 -12.63 -19.22 -0.55
CA SER A 33 -11.25 -18.76 -0.36
C SER A 33 -11.19 -17.29 0.09
N TYR A 34 -11.84 -16.42 -0.66
CA TYR A 34 -11.82 -14.97 -0.45
C TYR A 34 -12.72 -14.56 0.72
N ASN A 35 -13.99 -15.02 0.76
CA ASN A 35 -14.90 -14.62 1.82
C ASN A 35 -14.54 -15.24 3.17
N ARG A 36 -14.01 -16.48 3.23
CA ARG A 36 -13.64 -17.10 4.53
C ARG A 36 -12.48 -16.37 5.21
N HIS A 37 -11.45 -15.99 4.46
CA HIS A 37 -10.32 -15.22 5.00
C HIS A 37 -10.71 -13.79 5.37
N GLN A 38 -11.56 -13.13 4.57
CA GLN A 38 -12.08 -11.80 4.89
C GLN A 38 -13.02 -11.85 6.09
N HIS A 39 -13.99 -12.78 6.15
CA HIS A 39 -14.89 -12.92 7.29
C HIS A 39 -14.15 -13.21 8.59
N VAL A 40 -13.14 -14.09 8.58
CA VAL A 40 -12.35 -14.36 9.80
C VAL A 40 -11.54 -13.13 10.21
N ARG A 41 -10.93 -12.41 9.26
CA ARG A 41 -10.19 -11.17 9.53
C ARG A 41 -11.10 -10.04 10.01
N PHE A 42 -12.26 -9.85 9.37
CA PHE A 42 -13.26 -8.85 9.75
C PHE A 42 -13.92 -9.21 11.07
N ALA A 43 -14.30 -10.46 11.33
CA ALA A 43 -14.85 -10.89 12.62
C ALA A 43 -13.82 -10.73 13.75
N ARG A 44 -12.53 -10.97 13.49
CA ARG A 44 -11.47 -10.73 14.48
C ARG A 44 -11.27 -9.22 14.73
N LYS A 45 -11.29 -8.39 13.69
CA LYS A 45 -11.25 -6.92 13.82
C LYS A 45 -12.49 -6.39 14.53
N GLU A 46 -13.67 -6.93 14.25
CA GLU A 46 -14.94 -6.56 14.86
C GLU A 46 -14.99 -6.97 16.34
N ARG A 47 -14.56 -8.18 16.69
CA ARG A 47 -14.41 -8.59 18.10
C ARG A 47 -13.43 -7.69 18.86
N LYS A 48 -12.31 -7.33 18.22
CA LYS A 48 -11.35 -6.39 18.81
C LYS A 48 -11.95 -5.00 19.00
N LEU A 49 -12.68 -4.49 18.01
CA LEU A 49 -13.40 -3.22 18.09
C LEU A 49 -14.48 -3.26 19.19
N ARG A 50 -15.29 -4.32 19.27
CA ARG A 50 -16.29 -4.50 20.34
C ARG A 50 -15.66 -4.60 21.73
N THR A 51 -14.45 -5.18 21.83
CA THR A 51 -13.72 -5.25 23.10
C THR A 51 -13.22 -3.87 23.51
N LEU A 52 -12.62 -3.13 22.58
CA LEU A 52 -12.14 -1.76 22.81
C LEU A 52 -13.30 -0.77 23.06
N ALA A 53 -14.44 -0.98 22.41
CA ALA A 53 -15.66 -0.18 22.56
C ALA A 53 -16.35 -0.34 23.92
N ARG A 54 -16.01 -1.36 24.73
CA ARG A 54 -16.51 -1.48 26.10
C ARG A 54 -15.89 -0.45 27.04
N GLU A 55 -14.67 -0.02 26.74
CA GLU A 55 -13.87 0.87 27.58
C GLU A 55 -13.83 2.31 27.02
N ASP A 56 -14.14 2.50 25.73
CA ASP A 56 -14.11 3.79 25.05
C ASP A 56 -15.51 4.25 24.59
N PRO A 57 -16.04 5.37 25.13
CA PRO A 57 -17.37 5.90 24.80
C PRO A 57 -17.56 6.27 23.32
N VAL A 58 -16.48 6.67 22.63
CA VAL A 58 -16.51 7.05 21.21
C VAL A 58 -16.64 5.80 20.34
N LEU A 59 -15.91 4.74 20.67
CA LEU A 59 -16.01 3.45 19.98
C LEU A 59 -17.33 2.73 20.28
N LYS A 60 -17.92 2.94 21.45
CA LYS A 60 -19.26 2.44 21.79
C LYS A 60 -20.32 3.00 20.83
N ASN A 61 -20.25 4.30 20.54
CA ASN A 61 -21.17 4.98 19.62
C ASN A 61 -21.04 4.51 18.15
N LEU A 62 -19.88 3.96 17.75
CA LEU A 62 -19.66 3.39 16.42
C LEU A 62 -20.28 1.99 16.25
N THR A 63 -20.63 1.33 17.35
CA THR A 63 -21.16 -0.05 17.34
C THR A 63 -22.67 -0.14 17.45
N GLU A 64 -23.37 0.98 17.69
CA GLU A 64 -24.84 1.01 17.79
C GLU A 64 -25.49 1.39 16.45
N PRO A 65 -26.39 0.56 15.91
CA PRO A 65 -26.90 0.71 14.53
C PRO A 65 -27.91 1.85 14.31
N GLU A 66 -28.34 2.58 15.34
CA GLU A 66 -29.51 3.48 15.25
C GLU A 66 -29.29 4.96 15.63
N ARG A 67 -28.13 5.57 15.32
CA ARG A 67 -28.01 7.05 15.37
C ARG A 67 -27.38 7.65 14.12
N THR A 68 -28.13 8.56 13.49
CA THR A 68 -27.69 9.41 12.38
C THR A 68 -26.63 10.40 12.86
N TRP A 69 -25.66 10.67 11.99
CA TRP A 69 -24.37 11.33 12.29
C TRP A 69 -24.46 12.86 12.51
N ASP A 70 -25.64 13.42 12.71
CA ASP A 70 -25.88 14.86 12.52
C ASP A 70 -25.53 15.76 13.72
N LYS A 71 -24.83 15.27 14.75
CA LYS A 71 -24.48 16.10 15.91
C LYS A 71 -23.09 15.83 16.47
N PHE A 72 -22.06 16.11 15.67
CA PHE A 72 -20.80 16.62 16.22
C PHE A 72 -20.78 18.13 16.03
N GLY A 73 -20.72 18.86 17.15
CA GLY A 73 -20.89 20.30 17.21
C GLY A 73 -19.97 21.07 16.29
N THR A 74 -20.54 22.06 15.61
CA THR A 74 -19.86 23.07 14.82
C THR A 74 -19.05 23.97 15.74
N THR A 75 -17.75 23.73 15.84
CA THR A 75 -16.78 24.76 16.25
C THR A 75 -15.91 25.11 15.06
N SER A 76 -16.03 26.35 14.64
CA SER A 76 -15.36 26.99 13.51
C SER A 76 -13.83 26.95 13.67
N THR A 77 -13.18 26.02 12.98
CA THR A 77 -11.83 26.19 12.45
C THR A 77 -11.76 25.32 11.20
N THR A 78 -11.34 25.89 10.07
CA THR A 78 -11.32 25.30 8.72
C THR A 78 -10.32 24.14 8.54
N ASN A 79 -10.00 23.40 9.60
CA ASN A 79 -9.15 22.23 9.52
C ASN A 79 -10.01 20.98 9.34
N SER A 80 -9.98 20.42 8.13
CA SER A 80 -10.42 19.03 7.93
C SER A 80 -9.76 18.14 8.99
N PRO A 81 -10.48 17.28 9.72
CA PRO A 81 -9.96 16.57 10.90
C PRO A 81 -8.76 15.66 10.60
N ASN A 82 -8.48 15.43 9.32
CA ASN A 82 -7.44 14.53 8.83
C ASN A 82 -6.17 15.26 8.34
N VAL A 83 -6.13 16.60 8.31
CA VAL A 83 -4.95 17.36 7.85
C VAL A 83 -4.53 18.35 8.93
N ILE A 84 -3.32 18.18 9.45
CA ILE A 84 -2.74 18.99 10.52
C ILE A 84 -1.56 19.77 9.93
N ASN A 85 -1.70 21.08 9.86
CA ASN A 85 -0.63 21.96 9.44
C ASN A 85 0.13 22.49 10.67
N LEU A 86 1.37 22.03 10.83
CA LEU A 86 2.35 22.50 11.82
C LEU A 86 3.40 23.43 11.19
N SER A 87 3.39 23.60 9.87
CA SER A 87 4.33 24.50 9.19
C SER A 87 3.98 25.96 9.41
N SER A 88 4.98 26.82 9.27
CA SER A 88 4.82 28.28 9.25
C SER A 88 4.05 28.80 8.04
N GLN A 89 3.87 27.98 7.00
CA GLN A 89 3.19 28.37 5.76
C GLN A 89 1.69 28.08 5.82
N SER A 90 0.87 29.08 5.49
CA SER A 90 -0.56 28.87 5.26
C SER A 90 -0.79 28.17 3.92
N LEU A 91 -1.55 27.08 3.94
CA LEU A 91 -2.01 26.44 2.70
C LEU A 91 -3.17 27.22 2.08
N THR A 92 -3.27 27.16 0.76
CA THR A 92 -4.48 27.56 0.05
C THR A 92 -5.61 26.57 0.33
N ASP A 93 -6.86 27.03 0.29
CA ASP A 93 -8.05 26.17 0.48
C ASP A 93 -8.05 25.00 -0.52
N THR A 94 -7.60 25.24 -1.75
CA THR A 94 -7.43 24.20 -2.78
C THR A 94 -6.35 23.19 -2.38
N GLY A 95 -5.21 23.65 -1.88
CA GLY A 95 -4.14 22.78 -1.39
C GLY A 95 -4.60 21.90 -0.23
N GLN A 96 -5.36 22.46 0.72
CA GLN A 96 -5.91 21.70 1.83
C GLN A 96 -6.95 20.67 1.36
N SER A 97 -7.83 21.05 0.43
CA SER A 97 -8.83 20.15 -0.17
C SER A 97 -8.20 18.93 -0.86
N ILE A 98 -7.06 19.11 -1.53
CA ILE A 98 -6.31 18.01 -2.15
C ILE A 98 -5.82 17.03 -1.09
N LEU A 99 -5.19 17.55 -0.02
CA LEU A 99 -4.65 16.70 1.04
C LEU A 99 -5.75 15.94 1.79
N THR A 100 -6.93 16.54 1.95
CA THR A 100 -8.08 15.87 2.57
C THR A 100 -8.52 14.61 1.82
N LYS A 101 -8.22 14.48 0.51
CA LYS A 101 -8.49 13.24 -0.25
C LYS A 101 -7.62 12.06 0.17
N GLY A 102 -6.50 12.30 0.87
CA GLY A 102 -5.61 11.28 1.39
C GLY A 102 -4.36 11.05 0.55
N LEU A 103 -3.27 10.60 1.19
CA LEU A 103 -1.99 10.30 0.52
C LEU A 103 -2.07 9.08 -0.41
N SER A 104 -3.10 8.25 -0.29
CA SER A 104 -3.38 7.14 -1.20
C SER A 104 -4.27 7.53 -2.38
N PHE A 105 -4.73 8.78 -2.46
CA PHE A 105 -5.49 9.26 -3.60
C PHE A 105 -4.59 9.33 -4.83
N CYS A 106 -5.03 8.75 -5.95
CA CYS A 106 -4.29 8.74 -7.20
C CYS A 106 -4.92 9.74 -8.18
N PRO A 107 -4.26 10.87 -8.50
CA PRO A 107 -4.74 11.78 -9.54
C PRO A 107 -4.78 11.09 -10.90
N THR A 108 -5.82 11.35 -11.71
CA THR A 108 -5.88 10.85 -13.09
C THR A 108 -4.73 11.46 -13.89
N THR A 109 -3.80 10.61 -14.35
CA THR A 109 -2.70 10.97 -15.25
C THR A 109 -3.00 10.52 -16.68
N LYS A 110 -2.17 10.97 -17.63
CA LYS A 110 -2.19 10.41 -18.98
C LYS A 110 -1.81 8.94 -18.89
N LEU A 111 -2.52 8.10 -19.64
CA LEU A 111 -2.23 6.68 -19.73
C LEU A 111 -0.89 6.47 -20.47
N ASN A 112 -0.07 5.56 -19.96
CA ASN A 112 1.11 5.03 -20.65
C ASN A 112 0.83 3.56 -20.98
N ASP A 113 0.40 3.30 -22.22
CA ASP A 113 0.01 1.98 -22.71
C ASP A 113 1.12 0.95 -22.47
N ILE A 114 2.36 1.36 -22.75
CA ILE A 114 3.54 0.49 -22.74
C ILE A 114 3.83 0.04 -21.31
N GLU A 115 3.88 0.99 -20.38
CA GLU A 115 4.13 0.71 -18.97
C GLU A 115 3.00 -0.12 -18.35
N LEU A 116 1.74 0.17 -18.69
CA LEU A 116 0.61 -0.63 -18.23
C LEU A 116 0.69 -2.09 -18.72
N CYS A 117 1.03 -2.31 -19.99
CA CYS A 117 1.26 -3.66 -20.53
C CYS A 117 2.39 -4.37 -19.79
N GLN A 118 3.54 -3.70 -19.60
CA GLN A 118 4.68 -4.26 -18.88
C GLN A 118 4.32 -4.65 -17.44
N GLU A 119 3.67 -3.76 -16.69
CA GLU A 119 3.24 -4.04 -15.32
C GLU A 119 2.22 -5.18 -15.24
N THR A 120 1.31 -5.27 -16.20
CA THR A 120 0.33 -6.36 -16.28
C THR A 120 1.02 -7.69 -16.56
N THR A 121 1.98 -7.74 -17.49
CA THR A 121 2.79 -8.93 -17.75
C THR A 121 3.59 -9.34 -16.51
N LEU A 122 4.23 -8.39 -15.82
CA LEU A 122 4.97 -8.66 -14.59
C LEU A 122 4.05 -9.17 -13.47
N PHE A 123 2.83 -8.63 -13.36
CA PHE A 123 1.82 -9.08 -12.41
C PHE A 123 1.42 -10.53 -12.65
N CYS A 124 1.03 -10.87 -13.89
CA CYS A 124 0.69 -12.25 -14.26
C CYS A 124 1.87 -13.20 -13.99
N ARG A 125 3.09 -12.79 -14.37
CA ARG A 125 4.31 -13.54 -14.10
C ARG A 125 4.52 -13.80 -12.60
N ARG A 126 4.31 -12.81 -11.73
CA ARG A 126 4.42 -12.96 -10.27
C ARG A 126 3.45 -14.01 -9.73
N ILE A 127 2.23 -14.07 -10.28
CA ILE A 127 1.24 -15.09 -9.90
C ILE A 127 1.73 -16.49 -10.28
N CYS A 128 2.18 -16.68 -11.53
CA CYS A 128 2.68 -17.97 -11.99
C CYS A 128 3.90 -18.42 -11.18
N LEU A 129 4.84 -17.52 -10.89
CA LEU A 129 6.01 -17.83 -10.06
C LEU A 129 5.63 -18.17 -8.61
N ALA A 130 4.64 -17.48 -8.04
CA ALA A 130 4.18 -17.75 -6.68
C ALA A 130 3.47 -19.11 -6.57
N GLU A 131 2.77 -19.55 -7.62
CA GLU A 131 2.19 -20.89 -7.66
C GLU A 131 3.27 -21.96 -7.81
N TRP A 132 4.18 -21.79 -8.78
CA TRP A 132 5.30 -22.70 -9.00
C TRP A 132 6.17 -22.88 -7.75
N SER A 133 6.37 -21.81 -6.98
CA SER A 133 7.19 -21.84 -5.77
C SER A 133 6.59 -22.68 -4.63
N LYS A 134 5.29 -23.02 -4.66
CA LYS A 134 4.67 -23.82 -3.59
C LYS A 134 5.10 -25.28 -3.62
N ASP A 135 5.37 -25.82 -4.80
CA ASP A 135 5.79 -27.23 -4.96
C ASP A 135 7.26 -27.44 -4.57
N ILE A 136 8.07 -26.37 -4.52
CA ILE A 136 9.46 -26.43 -4.03
C ILE A 136 9.51 -26.74 -2.52
N GLN A 137 8.42 -26.54 -1.77
CA GLN A 137 8.37 -26.82 -0.33
C GLN A 137 7.88 -28.24 0.01
N SER A 138 7.35 -29.02 -0.94
CA SER A 138 6.84 -30.37 -0.68
C SER A 138 7.78 -31.51 -1.05
N ASP A 139 8.76 -31.27 -1.93
CA ASP A 139 9.60 -32.35 -2.45
C ASP A 139 10.94 -32.43 -1.70
N GLU A 140 10.95 -33.25 -0.64
CA GLU A 140 12.17 -33.65 0.07
C GLU A 140 13.04 -34.65 -0.73
N HIS A 141 12.66 -35.08 -1.94
CA HIS A 141 13.46 -36.04 -2.74
C HIS A 141 13.45 -35.71 -4.25
N ASP A 142 14.66 -35.51 -4.78
CA ASP A 142 15.11 -35.79 -6.15
C ASP A 142 14.11 -35.66 -7.31
N ALA A 143 14.09 -34.49 -7.96
CA ALA A 143 14.14 -34.37 -9.43
C ALA A 143 14.31 -32.90 -9.87
N ALA A 144 15.33 -32.66 -10.70
CA ALA A 144 15.49 -31.46 -11.53
C ALA A 144 15.35 -30.10 -10.82
N HIS A 145 16.38 -29.72 -10.06
CA HIS A 145 16.57 -28.32 -9.71
C HIS A 145 16.58 -27.47 -11.00
N PRO A 146 15.72 -26.45 -11.15
CA PRO A 146 15.84 -25.54 -12.28
C PRO A 146 17.24 -24.91 -12.24
N PRO A 147 17.87 -24.67 -13.40
CA PRO A 147 19.15 -23.97 -13.44
C PRO A 147 18.97 -22.61 -12.78
N ARG A 148 19.48 -22.43 -11.55
CA ARG A 148 19.53 -21.16 -10.80
C ARG A 148 20.55 -20.20 -11.41
N LYS A 149 20.53 -20.05 -12.74
CA LYS A 149 21.09 -18.88 -13.41
C LYS A 149 20.01 -17.81 -13.37
N ARG A 150 20.43 -16.56 -13.15
CA ARG A 150 19.57 -15.35 -13.17
C ARG A 150 18.95 -15.15 -14.56
N ASN A 151 18.03 -16.01 -14.96
CA ASN A 151 17.15 -15.74 -16.09
C ASN A 151 15.98 -14.95 -15.53
N PHE A 152 16.18 -13.64 -15.36
CA PHE A 152 15.13 -12.72 -14.89
C PHE A 152 13.88 -12.73 -15.79
N LEU A 153 13.98 -13.27 -17.00
CA LEU A 153 12.90 -13.46 -17.96
C LEU A 153 12.23 -14.84 -17.92
N TRP A 154 12.73 -15.80 -17.12
CA TRP A 154 12.10 -17.11 -17.05
C TRP A 154 10.70 -17.00 -16.42
N THR A 155 9.75 -17.67 -17.05
CA THR A 155 8.35 -17.78 -16.61
C THR A 155 7.99 -19.28 -16.69
N PRO A 156 7.25 -19.82 -15.71
CA PRO A 156 6.78 -21.20 -15.77
C PRO A 156 6.03 -21.52 -17.08
N PRO A 157 6.15 -22.74 -17.62
CA PRO A 157 5.32 -23.18 -18.74
C PRO A 157 3.83 -23.14 -18.40
N GLU A 158 3.00 -22.83 -19.40
CA GLU A 158 1.54 -22.87 -19.31
C GLU A 158 1.02 -24.32 -19.17
N GLY A 159 -0.21 -24.47 -18.68
CA GLY A 159 -0.90 -25.76 -18.60
C GLY A 159 -0.74 -26.50 -17.27
N ARG A 160 0.07 -25.99 -16.34
CA ARG A 160 0.20 -26.53 -14.97
C ARG A 160 -1.08 -26.31 -14.16
N ASN A 161 -1.69 -25.14 -14.32
CA ASN A 161 -2.84 -24.73 -13.54
C ASN A 161 -3.86 -23.99 -14.41
N LYS A 162 -4.86 -24.74 -14.89
CA LYS A 162 -5.93 -24.23 -15.76
C LYS A 162 -6.60 -22.97 -15.20
N TYR A 163 -6.73 -22.85 -13.87
CA TYR A 163 -7.35 -21.69 -13.24
C TYR A 163 -6.48 -20.43 -13.36
N ILE A 164 -5.16 -20.56 -13.15
CA ILE A 164 -4.22 -19.45 -13.32
C ILE A 164 -4.12 -19.07 -14.79
N ASP A 165 -4.02 -20.04 -15.70
CA ASP A 165 -3.93 -19.79 -17.14
C ASP A 165 -5.18 -19.07 -17.67
N THR A 166 -6.37 -19.49 -17.20
CA THR A 166 -7.65 -18.82 -17.51
C THR A 166 -7.68 -17.40 -16.94
N TYR A 167 -7.20 -17.20 -15.72
CA TYR A 167 -7.12 -15.87 -15.11
C TYR A 167 -6.17 -14.94 -15.88
N VAL A 168 -4.98 -15.42 -16.24
CA VAL A 168 -3.99 -14.66 -17.02
C VAL A 168 -4.58 -14.26 -18.37
N SER A 169 -5.21 -15.21 -19.07
CA SER A 169 -5.90 -14.95 -20.34
C SER A 169 -7.02 -13.92 -20.21
N SER A 170 -7.79 -13.98 -19.12
CA SER A 170 -8.85 -13.01 -18.83
C SER A 170 -8.32 -11.61 -18.57
N VAL A 171 -7.25 -11.49 -17.78
CA VAL A 171 -6.59 -10.21 -17.49
C VAL A 171 -6.06 -9.58 -18.79
N GLN A 172 -5.40 -10.37 -19.65
CA GLN A 172 -4.94 -9.91 -20.96
C GLN A 172 -6.10 -9.43 -21.84
N THR A 173 -7.16 -10.21 -21.93
CA THR A 173 -8.36 -9.84 -22.70
C THR A 173 -9.01 -8.56 -22.17
N HIS A 174 -9.10 -8.39 -20.85
CA HIS A 174 -9.62 -7.16 -20.25
C HIS A 174 -8.71 -5.97 -20.52
N LEU A 175 -7.38 -6.15 -20.50
CA LEU A 175 -6.42 -5.11 -20.84
C LEU A 175 -6.58 -4.68 -22.31
N ASP A 176 -6.65 -5.63 -23.24
CA ASP A 176 -6.81 -5.34 -24.67
C ASP A 176 -8.12 -4.60 -24.95
N ASN A 177 -9.22 -5.05 -24.33
CA ASN A 177 -10.52 -4.38 -24.42
C ASN A 177 -10.46 -2.96 -23.84
N PHE A 178 -9.79 -2.78 -22.70
CA PHE A 178 -9.59 -1.47 -22.10
C PHE A 178 -8.79 -0.56 -23.02
N LEU A 179 -7.63 -0.98 -23.52
CA LEU A 179 -6.80 -0.20 -24.44
C LEU A 179 -7.55 0.14 -25.74
N CYS A 180 -8.32 -0.80 -26.29
CA CYS A 180 -9.18 -0.54 -27.44
C CYS A 180 -10.27 0.49 -27.12
N SER A 181 -10.86 0.44 -25.94
CA SER A 181 -11.89 1.41 -25.51
C SER A 181 -11.33 2.82 -25.39
N ILE A 182 -10.10 2.95 -24.87
CA ILE A 182 -9.41 4.24 -24.71
C ILE A 182 -8.99 4.82 -26.06
N ARG A 183 -8.47 3.99 -26.97
CA ARG A 183 -8.08 4.43 -28.33
C ARG A 183 -9.28 4.87 -29.16
N LYS A 184 -10.42 4.18 -29.03
CA LYS A 184 -11.67 4.58 -29.68
C LYS A 184 -12.27 5.85 -29.07
N SER A 185 -11.91 6.17 -27.83
CA SER A 185 -12.39 7.35 -27.11
C SER A 185 -11.44 8.54 -27.23
N GLU A 186 -10.62 8.68 -28.28
CA GLU A 186 -9.84 9.91 -28.51
C GLU A 186 -10.73 11.18 -28.51
N ASP A 187 -12.03 11.04 -28.83
CA ASP A 187 -13.05 12.11 -28.71
C ASP A 187 -13.59 12.35 -27.28
N ARG A 188 -13.28 11.48 -26.30
CA ARG A 188 -13.73 11.60 -24.90
C ARG A 188 -12.58 11.27 -23.94
N PRO A 189 -11.85 12.28 -23.43
CA PRO A 189 -10.78 12.03 -22.48
C PRO A 189 -11.30 11.33 -21.22
N LEU A 190 -10.44 10.52 -20.60
CA LEU A 190 -10.72 9.90 -19.32
C LEU A 190 -11.21 10.95 -18.31
N PRO A 191 -12.20 10.64 -17.46
CA PRO A 191 -12.69 11.58 -16.47
C PRO A 191 -11.55 12.09 -15.58
N GLU A 192 -11.33 13.40 -15.59
CA GLU A 192 -10.38 14.02 -14.69
C GLU A 192 -10.97 14.04 -13.27
N ASN A 193 -10.20 13.53 -12.30
CA ASN A 193 -10.60 13.55 -10.89
C ASN A 193 -10.06 14.79 -10.12
N PHE A 194 -9.36 15.68 -10.84
CA PHE A 194 -8.94 17.01 -10.40
C PHE A 194 -9.31 18.07 -11.43
N ASP A 195 -9.75 19.22 -10.95
CA ASP A 195 -9.85 20.42 -11.77
C ASP A 195 -8.47 21.09 -12.00
N ARG A 196 -8.44 22.11 -12.84
CA ARG A 196 -7.20 22.84 -13.19
C ARG A 196 -6.54 23.48 -11.97
N ALA A 197 -7.32 24.05 -11.04
CA ALA A 197 -6.81 24.70 -9.85
C ALA A 197 -6.17 23.67 -8.91
N GLN A 198 -6.82 22.52 -8.73
CA GLN A 198 -6.30 21.40 -7.94
C GLN A 198 -5.00 20.85 -8.53
N ARG A 199 -4.92 20.71 -9.85
CA ARG A 199 -3.66 20.29 -10.51
C ARG A 199 -2.54 21.31 -10.32
N SER A 200 -2.83 22.62 -10.34
CA SER A 200 -1.82 23.66 -10.06
C SER A 200 -1.34 23.58 -8.62
N ALA A 201 -2.27 23.53 -7.67
CA ALA A 201 -1.95 23.45 -6.24
C ALA A 201 -1.15 22.17 -5.90
N LEU A 202 -1.46 21.02 -6.52
CA LEU A 202 -0.64 19.82 -6.36
C LEU A 202 0.81 20.03 -6.84
N LYS A 203 1.00 20.68 -7.99
CA LYS A 203 2.34 20.98 -8.52
C LYS A 203 3.09 21.97 -7.64
N GLU A 204 2.39 22.95 -7.07
CA GLU A 204 2.96 23.90 -6.12
C GLU A 204 3.42 23.19 -4.84
N LEU A 205 2.56 22.32 -4.27
CA LEU A 205 2.92 21.48 -3.13
C LEU A 205 4.12 20.57 -3.42
N GLN A 206 4.16 19.96 -4.61
CA GLN A 206 5.25 19.08 -5.02
C GLN A 206 6.59 19.83 -5.18
N LYS A 207 6.55 21.08 -5.66
CA LYS A 207 7.75 21.91 -5.86
C LYS A 207 8.23 22.59 -4.60
N ASN A 208 7.46 22.55 -3.52
CA ASN A 208 7.82 23.23 -2.28
C ASN A 208 8.76 22.35 -1.43
N ASP A 209 10.06 22.52 -1.66
CA ASP A 209 11.10 21.79 -0.93
C ASP A 209 11.21 22.19 0.56
N ASN A 210 10.52 23.26 0.98
CA ASN A 210 10.53 23.70 2.38
C ASN A 210 9.50 22.95 3.23
N LEU A 211 8.60 22.18 2.63
CA LEU A 211 7.54 21.45 3.34
C LEU A 211 7.78 19.94 3.33
N ILE A 212 7.50 19.31 4.47
CA ILE A 212 7.44 17.86 4.61
C ILE A 212 5.99 17.47 4.86
N ILE A 213 5.43 16.68 3.94
CA ILE A 213 4.08 16.13 4.03
C ILE A 213 4.18 14.62 4.28
N LYS A 214 3.73 14.17 5.45
CA LYS A 214 3.84 12.76 5.89
C LYS A 214 2.57 12.30 6.59
N PRO A 215 2.26 10.99 6.59
CA PRO A 215 1.26 10.46 7.51
C PRO A 215 1.75 10.63 8.95
N ALA A 216 0.84 10.92 9.87
CA ALA A 216 1.07 10.86 11.29
C ALA A 216 1.33 9.41 11.74
N ASP A 217 2.14 9.25 12.78
CA ASP A 217 2.41 7.95 13.42
C ASP A 217 1.11 7.27 13.90
N LYS A 218 0.12 8.06 14.32
CA LYS A 218 -1.17 7.59 14.84
C LYS A 218 -2.34 8.36 14.24
N GLY A 219 -3.48 7.69 14.10
CA GLY A 219 -4.75 8.33 13.76
C GLY A 219 -4.97 8.63 12.26
N GLY A 220 -4.05 8.26 11.37
CA GLY A 220 -4.24 8.38 9.92
C GLY A 220 -4.21 9.81 9.36
N ALA A 221 -3.97 10.79 10.21
CA ALA A 221 -3.83 12.20 9.83
C ALA A 221 -2.63 12.42 8.91
N ILE A 222 -2.71 13.46 8.09
CA ILE A 222 -1.62 13.99 7.29
C ILE A 222 -1.04 15.19 8.04
N VAL A 223 0.26 15.16 8.27
CA VAL A 223 0.98 16.24 8.94
C VAL A 223 1.83 16.95 7.90
N ILE A 224 1.74 18.28 7.95
CA ILE A 224 2.53 19.20 7.15
C ILE A 224 3.39 19.98 8.12
N GLN A 225 4.69 20.02 7.90
CA GLN A 225 5.61 20.74 8.77
C GLN A 225 6.77 21.31 7.95
N ASP A 226 7.46 22.29 8.50
CA ASP A 226 8.65 22.82 7.86
C ASP A 226 9.77 21.77 7.82
N ARG A 227 10.48 21.74 6.70
CA ARG A 227 11.59 20.81 6.48
C ARG A 227 12.72 21.02 7.49
N ALA A 228 12.96 22.26 7.90
CA ALA A 228 13.93 22.60 8.92
C ALA A 228 13.59 21.93 10.26
N ASP A 229 12.33 22.02 10.71
CA ASP A 229 11.88 21.40 11.96
C ASP A 229 11.93 19.87 11.91
N TYR A 230 11.56 19.29 10.76
CA TYR A 230 11.66 17.85 10.54
C TYR A 230 13.11 17.34 10.63
N ILE A 231 14.07 18.05 10.03
CA ILE A 231 15.49 17.71 10.10
C ILE A 231 16.02 17.92 11.52
N HIS A 232 15.66 19.03 12.15
CA HIS A 232 16.08 19.32 13.52
C HIS A 232 15.64 18.23 14.50
N GLU A 233 14.39 17.77 14.40
CA GLU A 233 13.89 16.67 15.25
C GLU A 233 14.59 15.35 14.93
N ALA A 234 14.91 15.07 13.66
CA ALA A 234 15.69 13.90 13.28
C ALA A 234 17.10 13.93 13.89
N ASP A 235 17.80 15.06 13.78
CA ASP A 235 19.14 15.25 14.35
C ASP A 235 19.11 15.15 15.87
N ARG A 236 18.10 15.76 16.53
CA ARG A 236 17.91 15.67 17.98
C ARG A 236 17.79 14.21 18.45
N GLN A 237 17.11 13.35 17.71
CA GLN A 237 17.00 11.92 18.02
C GLN A 237 18.30 11.16 17.76
N LEU A 238 18.98 11.44 16.64
CA LEU A 238 20.23 10.77 16.26
C LEU A 238 21.42 11.16 17.13
N GLN A 239 21.37 12.32 17.80
CA GLN A 239 22.37 12.78 18.76
C GLN A 239 22.28 12.06 20.13
N ASP A 240 21.26 11.24 20.37
CA ASP A 240 21.15 10.48 21.60
C ASP A 240 22.19 9.34 21.64
N ALA A 241 23.32 9.62 22.29
CA ALA A 241 24.45 8.71 22.43
C ALA A 241 24.15 7.45 23.26
N LEU A 242 23.00 7.39 23.95
CA LEU A 242 22.56 6.17 24.64
C LEU A 242 22.10 5.10 23.64
N TYR A 243 21.55 5.51 22.49
CA TYR A 243 20.99 4.59 21.48
C TYR A 243 21.74 4.59 20.16
N TYR A 244 22.40 5.69 19.80
CA TYR A 244 23.06 5.86 18.51
C TYR A 244 24.56 6.16 18.65
N LYS A 245 25.33 5.66 17.67
CA LYS A 245 26.76 5.92 17.54
C LYS A 245 27.04 6.48 16.14
N SER A 246 27.69 7.63 16.08
CA SER A 246 28.16 8.20 14.82
C SER A 246 29.24 7.31 14.21
N LEU A 247 29.18 7.13 12.89
CA LEU A 247 30.18 6.41 12.10
C LEU A 247 30.85 7.41 11.16
N ASP A 248 32.18 7.36 11.08
CA ASP A 248 32.96 8.27 10.24
C ASP A 248 32.82 7.96 8.74
N THR A 249 32.49 6.70 8.42
CA THR A 249 32.37 6.20 7.04
C THR A 249 31.20 5.24 6.92
N ASP A 250 30.61 5.14 5.72
CA ASP A 250 29.59 4.14 5.39
C ASP A 250 30.20 2.71 5.41
N PRO A 251 29.77 1.83 6.33
CA PRO A 251 30.32 0.48 6.44
C PRO A 251 29.72 -0.51 5.43
N THR A 252 28.83 -0.08 4.54
CA THR A 252 28.08 -0.96 3.63
C THR A 252 29.01 -1.85 2.79
N SER A 253 30.04 -1.29 2.16
CA SER A 253 30.98 -2.07 1.35
C SER A 253 31.80 -3.05 2.19
N GLN A 254 32.19 -2.65 3.40
CA GLN A 254 32.92 -3.50 4.33
C GLN A 254 32.07 -4.69 4.77
N HIS A 255 30.83 -4.46 5.20
CA HIS A 255 29.92 -5.53 5.61
C HIS A 255 29.65 -6.53 4.49
N ILE A 256 29.61 -6.08 3.23
CA ILE A 256 29.42 -6.98 2.09
C ILE A 256 30.65 -7.84 1.83
N GLN A 257 31.84 -7.25 1.98
CA GLN A 257 33.07 -8.02 1.88
C GLN A 257 33.16 -9.06 3.00
N GLU A 258 32.85 -8.67 4.24
CA GLU A 258 32.78 -9.58 5.39
C GLU A 258 31.76 -10.70 5.16
N LEU A 259 30.57 -10.37 4.64
CA LEU A 259 29.55 -11.34 4.28
C LEU A 259 30.06 -12.32 3.22
N ARG A 260 30.72 -11.85 2.16
CA ARG A 260 31.28 -12.74 1.11
C ARG A 260 32.41 -13.61 1.63
N THR A 261 33.29 -13.06 2.48
CA THR A 261 34.33 -13.83 3.15
C THR A 261 33.73 -14.90 4.04
N LEU A 262 32.70 -14.57 4.82
CA LEU A 262 31.96 -15.53 5.63
C LEU A 262 31.34 -16.62 4.75
N LEU A 263 30.67 -16.26 3.64
CA LEU A 263 30.07 -17.21 2.70
C LEU A 263 31.09 -18.14 2.02
N SER A 264 32.37 -17.74 1.95
CA SER A 264 33.44 -18.56 1.38
C SER A 264 33.73 -19.84 2.17
N SER A 265 33.39 -19.88 3.47
CA SER A 265 33.53 -21.07 4.31
C SER A 265 32.31 -21.99 4.28
N PHE A 266 31.20 -21.57 3.67
CA PHE A 266 29.98 -22.38 3.59
C PHE A 266 29.94 -23.28 2.35
N PRO A 267 29.18 -24.39 2.39
CA PRO A 267 28.92 -25.22 1.23
C PRO A 267 28.35 -24.42 0.05
N THR A 268 28.74 -24.82 -1.17
CA THR A 268 28.35 -24.14 -2.42
C THR A 268 26.84 -23.90 -2.54
N GLN A 269 26.03 -24.87 -2.10
CA GLN A 269 24.57 -24.78 -2.14
C GLN A 269 24.04 -23.58 -1.34
N LEU A 270 24.52 -23.41 -0.11
CA LEU A 270 24.12 -22.31 0.78
C LEU A 270 24.68 -20.98 0.30
N ARG A 271 25.93 -20.96 -0.18
CA ARG A 271 26.54 -19.76 -0.78
C ARG A 271 25.68 -19.23 -1.93
N GLN A 272 25.28 -20.09 -2.86
CA GLN A 272 24.43 -19.69 -3.99
C GLN A 272 23.04 -19.19 -3.53
N GLN A 273 22.49 -19.74 -2.45
CA GLN A 273 21.21 -19.29 -1.88
C GLN A 273 21.30 -17.93 -1.20
N VAL A 274 22.42 -17.60 -0.57
CA VAL A 274 22.58 -16.30 0.10
C VAL A 274 23.00 -15.22 -0.90
N GLU A 275 23.83 -15.56 -1.89
CA GLU A 275 24.31 -14.59 -2.90
C GLU A 275 23.15 -13.98 -3.72
N ILE A 276 22.04 -14.70 -3.90
CA ILE A 276 20.83 -14.16 -4.54
C ILE A 276 20.08 -13.16 -3.67
N CYS A 277 20.27 -13.18 -2.35
CA CYS A 277 19.66 -12.24 -1.42
C CYS A 277 20.51 -10.98 -1.23
N ILE A 278 21.75 -10.96 -1.72
CA ILE A 278 22.61 -9.78 -1.69
C ILE A 278 22.11 -8.79 -2.77
N PRO A 279 21.73 -7.55 -2.40
CA PRO A 279 21.33 -6.53 -3.37
C PRO A 279 22.45 -6.24 -4.38
N GLU A 280 22.09 -6.01 -5.63
CA GLU A 280 23.06 -5.64 -6.68
C GLU A 280 23.69 -4.25 -6.41
N ASP A 281 22.87 -3.31 -5.93
CA ASP A 281 23.28 -1.96 -5.53
C ASP A 281 22.96 -1.72 -4.03
N PRO A 282 23.84 -2.21 -3.14
CA PRO A 282 23.65 -2.11 -1.71
C PRO A 282 23.84 -0.66 -1.24
N ARG A 283 22.88 -0.16 -0.46
CA ARG A 283 22.87 1.23 0.02
C ARG A 283 22.60 1.28 1.52
N PRO A 284 23.18 2.27 2.24
CA PRO A 284 22.90 2.46 3.64
C PRO A 284 21.42 2.79 3.87
N GLY A 285 20.91 2.41 5.03
CA GLY A 285 19.54 2.74 5.44
C GLY A 285 19.33 4.25 5.50
N ARG A 286 18.19 4.73 4.97
CA ARG A 286 17.81 6.14 5.08
C ARG A 286 16.98 6.35 6.34
N PHE A 287 17.45 7.23 7.22
CA PHE A 287 16.67 7.63 8.39
C PHE A 287 15.48 8.50 7.98
N TYR A 288 14.32 8.23 8.57
CA TYR A 288 13.13 9.05 8.45
C TYR A 288 12.29 8.90 9.71
N THR A 289 11.52 9.93 10.04
CA THR A 289 10.60 9.94 11.18
C THR A 289 9.18 10.15 10.70
N LEU A 290 8.22 9.67 11.49
CA LEU A 290 6.81 10.01 11.34
C LEU A 290 6.42 10.98 12.46
N PRO A 291 5.71 12.09 12.15
CA PRO A 291 5.27 13.03 13.17
C PRO A 291 4.34 12.37 14.18
N LYS A 292 4.66 12.53 15.47
CA LYS A 292 3.76 12.14 16.56
C LYS A 292 2.84 13.29 16.88
N THR A 293 1.59 13.16 16.45
CA THR A 293 0.53 14.07 16.89
C THR A 293 0.06 13.63 18.26
N LYS A 294 -0.05 14.58 19.21
CA LYS A 294 -0.81 14.30 20.44
C LYS A 294 -2.26 14.20 20.02
N ILE A 295 -2.85 13.01 20.13
CA ILE A 295 -4.30 12.89 20.22
C ILE A 295 -4.63 13.55 21.56
N ALA A 296 -5.02 14.82 21.54
CA ALA A 296 -5.62 15.43 22.70
C ALA A 296 -6.91 14.62 22.95
N TYR A 297 -6.88 13.75 23.96
CA TYR A 297 -8.12 13.37 24.64
C TYR A 297 -8.70 14.70 25.11
N TYR A 298 -9.71 15.21 24.41
CA TYR A 298 -10.49 16.33 24.91
C TYR A 298 -11.17 15.83 26.19
N PRO A 299 -10.83 16.33 27.39
CA PRO A 299 -11.66 16.13 28.55
C PRO A 299 -12.80 17.14 28.43
N SER A 300 -13.74 16.92 27.51
CA SER A 300 -15.01 17.61 27.56
C SER A 300 -15.82 16.95 28.66
N TYR A 301 -15.73 17.48 29.89
CA TYR A 301 -16.76 17.55 30.94
C TYR A 301 -16.09 17.72 32.31
N SER A 302 -15.79 18.96 32.67
CA SER A 302 -15.72 19.38 34.07
C SER A 302 -15.96 20.89 34.21
N GLN A 303 -16.98 21.40 33.53
CA GLN A 303 -17.68 22.60 33.97
C GLN A 303 -19.17 22.31 33.91
N LEU A 304 -19.88 22.81 34.92
CA LEU A 304 -21.29 22.56 35.28
C LEU A 304 -21.52 21.34 36.18
N CYS A 305 -21.21 21.51 37.47
CA CYS A 305 -22.23 21.51 38.51
C CYS A 305 -21.73 22.39 39.67
N THR A 306 -22.39 23.51 39.88
CA THR A 306 -22.56 24.12 41.21
C THR A 306 -23.30 23.17 42.14
#